data_AF-A0A5C6CUF7-F1
#
_entry.id   AF-A0A5C6CUF7-F1
#
_cell.length_a   1.000
_cell.length_b   1.000
_cell.length_c   1.000
_cell.angle_alpha   90.00
_cell.angle_beta   90.00
_cell.angle_gamma   90.00
#
_symmetry.space_group_name_H-M   'P 1'
#
loop_
_entity.id
_entity.type
_entity.pdbx_description
1 polymer ?
#
loop_
_entity_poly.entity_id
_entity_poly.type
_entity_poly.pdbx_seq_one_letter_code
_entity_poly.pdbx_strand_id
1 'polypeptide(L)'
;MKPISSLAPPPRPVNPFGTLSSPQPDGTSKVPKSGIDSFAKLLSDQVGNVNSMQNNADGMVHSLLTGADVNEAEVLTAVQKADLAFRMLLQVRNKLIEAYREVQQIQI
;
A
#
# COMPACT_ATOMS: atom_id res chain seq x y z
N MET A 1 74.94 -18.60 -10.46
CA MET A 1 74.52 -18.66 -9.04
C MET A 1 73.10 -18.11 -8.96
N LYS A 2 72.11 -18.92 -8.58
CA LYS A 2 70.68 -18.55 -8.48
C LYS A 2 70.35 -18.27 -7.00
N PRO A 3 69.73 -17.14 -6.63
CA PRO A 3 69.30 -16.93 -5.25
C PRO A 3 68.01 -17.69 -4.93
N ILE A 4 68.11 -18.41 -3.82
CA ILE A 4 67.15 -19.21 -3.06
C ILE A 4 65.83 -18.47 -2.81
N SER A 5 64.73 -19.03 -3.31
CA SER A 5 63.37 -18.68 -2.88
C SER A 5 63.07 -19.37 -1.54
N SER A 6 63.12 -18.63 -0.43
CA SER A 6 62.50 -19.05 0.83
C SER A 6 62.32 -17.85 1.75
N LEU A 7 61.07 -17.53 2.10
CA LEU A 7 60.54 -17.43 3.47
C LEU A 7 59.16 -16.77 3.43
N ALA A 8 58.09 -17.57 3.42
CA ALA A 8 56.75 -17.05 3.69
C ALA A 8 56.60 -16.85 5.21
N PRO A 9 56.09 -15.70 5.70
CA PRO A 9 55.87 -15.50 7.13
C PRO A 9 54.72 -16.38 7.65
N PRO A 10 54.77 -16.85 8.92
CA PRO A 10 53.75 -17.72 9.49
C PRO A 10 52.39 -17.00 9.61
N PRO A 11 51.26 -17.74 9.56
CA PRO A 11 49.94 -17.17 9.76
C PRO A 11 49.79 -16.62 11.19
N ARG A 12 49.16 -15.45 11.31
CA ARG A 12 48.91 -14.80 12.61
C ARG A 12 47.86 -15.60 13.40
N PRO A 13 47.97 -15.68 14.74
CA PRO A 13 46.94 -16.27 15.58
C PRO A 13 45.65 -15.43 15.51
N VAL A 14 44.51 -16.10 15.41
CA VAL A 14 43.19 -15.49 15.57
C VAL A 14 42.88 -15.38 17.05
N ASN A 15 42.70 -14.17 17.55
CA ASN A 15 42.23 -13.93 18.92
C ASN A 15 40.70 -14.10 18.94
N PRO A 16 40.11 -15.01 19.73
CA PRO A 16 38.68 -15.30 19.71
C PRO A 16 37.83 -14.36 20.57
N PHE A 17 38.38 -13.25 21.08
CA PHE A 17 37.64 -12.33 21.94
C PHE A 17 38.23 -10.91 21.86
N GLY A 18 37.52 -9.99 21.23
CA GLY A 18 37.98 -8.60 21.12
C GLY A 18 37.25 -7.77 20.07
N THR A 19 36.03 -7.34 20.41
CA THR A 19 35.42 -6.01 20.19
C THR A 19 33.91 -6.20 20.10
N LEU A 20 33.25 -6.12 21.27
CA LEU A 20 31.85 -5.72 21.34
C LEU A 20 31.79 -4.29 20.78
N SER A 21 31.71 -4.18 19.45
CA SER A 21 31.35 -2.94 18.79
C SER A 21 29.95 -2.60 19.25
N SER A 22 29.81 -1.43 19.86
CA SER A 22 28.57 -0.84 20.33
C SER A 22 27.46 -0.98 19.29
N PRO A 23 26.19 -1.15 19.69
CA PRO A 23 25.08 -1.07 18.76
C PRO A 23 25.00 0.38 18.26
N GLN A 24 25.71 0.63 17.15
CA GLN A 24 25.46 1.77 16.28
C GLN A 24 24.00 1.63 15.82
N PRO A 25 23.12 2.63 16.04
CA PRO A 25 21.82 2.64 15.42
C PRO A 25 22.03 3.06 13.96
N ASP A 26 22.57 2.15 13.15
CA ASP A 26 22.53 2.26 11.70
C ASP A 26 21.31 1.47 11.22
N GLY A 27 20.42 2.16 10.53
CA GLY A 27 19.09 1.67 10.25
C GLY A 27 18.08 2.78 10.37
N THR A 28 18.26 3.83 9.57
CA THR A 28 17.11 4.47 8.93
C THR A 28 16.27 3.33 8.33
N SER A 29 15.25 2.89 9.07
CA SER A 29 14.16 2.12 8.53
C SER A 29 13.58 3.01 7.43
N LYS A 30 14.05 2.80 6.20
CA LYS A 30 13.36 3.25 5.00
C LYS A 30 11.98 2.63 5.12
N VAL A 31 11.02 3.41 5.62
CA VAL A 31 9.61 3.11 5.45
C VAL A 31 9.47 2.78 3.97
N PRO A 32 9.09 1.54 3.61
CA PRO A 32 9.04 1.15 2.22
C PRO A 32 8.03 2.06 1.53
N LYS A 33 8.51 2.98 0.67
CA LYS A 33 7.68 3.86 -0.17
C LYS A 33 6.63 3.05 -0.96
N SER A 34 6.92 1.78 -1.22
CA SER A 34 6.01 0.82 -1.85
C SER A 34 4.64 0.68 -1.18
N GLY A 35 4.52 0.89 0.14
CA GLY A 35 3.25 0.77 0.87
C GLY A 35 2.27 1.91 0.57
N ILE A 36 2.78 3.13 0.41
CA ILE A 36 1.96 4.32 0.13
C ILE A 36 1.48 4.29 -1.32
N ASP A 37 2.38 3.98 -2.26
CA ASP A 37 2.05 3.92 -3.69
C ASP A 37 1.05 2.80 -4.00
N SER A 38 1.18 1.64 -3.33
CA SER A 38 0.22 0.53 -3.47
C SER A 38 -1.14 0.85 -2.87
N PHE A 39 -1.21 1.54 -1.73
CA PHE A 39 -2.47 1.99 -1.15
C PHE A 39 -3.14 3.06 -2.02
N ALA A 40 -2.39 4.04 -2.53
CA ALA A 40 -2.91 5.07 -3.42
C ALA A 40 -3.48 4.46 -4.71
N LYS A 41 -2.78 3.48 -5.27
CA LYS A 41 -3.27 2.70 -6.41
C LYS A 41 -4.56 1.94 -6.07
N LEU A 42 -4.58 1.20 -4.96
CA LEU A 42 -5.77 0.48 -4.52
C LEU A 42 -6.97 1.42 -4.34
N LEU A 43 -6.76 2.58 -3.71
CA LEU A 43 -7.81 3.58 -3.52
C LEU A 43 -8.32 4.10 -4.86
N SER A 44 -7.43 4.44 -5.79
CA SER A 44 -7.80 4.88 -7.14
C SER A 44 -8.62 3.81 -7.87
N ASP A 45 -8.20 2.55 -7.78
CA ASP A 45 -8.90 1.42 -8.38
C ASP A 45 -10.31 1.26 -7.73
N GLN A 46 -10.44 1.42 -6.40
CA GLN A 46 -11.74 1.37 -5.71
C GLN A 46 -12.66 2.54 -6.04
N VAL A 47 -12.14 3.76 -6.21
CA VAL A 47 -12.93 4.89 -6.70
C VAL A 47 -13.53 4.57 -8.08
N GLY A 48 -12.73 3.98 -8.98
CA GLY A 48 -13.19 3.52 -10.29
C GLY A 48 -14.28 2.43 -10.18
N ASN A 49 -14.13 1.50 -9.23
CA ASN A 49 -15.12 0.45 -8.98
C ASN A 49 -16.45 1.05 -8.51
N VAL A 50 -16.45 1.99 -7.56
CA VAL A 50 -17.67 2.65 -7.07
C VAL A 50 -18.38 3.40 -8.21
N ASN A 51 -17.63 4.10 -9.07
CA ASN A 51 -18.19 4.77 -10.24
C ASN A 51 -18.83 3.77 -11.22
N SER A 52 -18.18 2.61 -11.43
CA SER A 52 -18.73 1.55 -12.28
C SER A 52 -20.01 0.95 -11.69
N MET A 53 -20.06 0.77 -10.36
CA MET A 53 -21.24 0.30 -9.65
C MET A 53 -22.42 1.29 -9.75
N GLN A 54 -22.17 2.60 -9.63
CA GLN A 54 -23.20 3.63 -9.84
C GLN A 54 -23.75 3.57 -11.27
N ASN A 55 -22.88 3.62 -12.28
CA ASN A 55 -23.32 3.55 -13.69
C ASN A 55 -24.10 2.26 -14.01
N ASN A 56 -23.69 1.13 -13.44
CA ASN A 56 -24.38 -0.14 -13.62
C ASN A 56 -25.76 -0.12 -12.95
N ALA A 57 -25.85 0.39 -11.72
CA ALA A 57 -27.11 0.56 -11.01
C ALA A 57 -28.07 1.47 -11.79
N ASP A 58 -27.59 2.61 -12.30
CA ASP A 58 -28.39 3.53 -13.11
C ASP A 58 -28.90 2.88 -14.40
N GLY A 59 -28.05 2.10 -15.07
CA GLY A 59 -28.43 1.35 -16.27
C GLY A 59 -29.49 0.28 -16.01
N MET A 60 -29.40 -0.41 -14.87
CA MET A 60 -30.40 -1.40 -14.45
C MET A 60 -31.73 -0.74 -14.05
N VAL A 61 -31.68 0.39 -13.34
CA VAL A 61 -32.89 1.18 -13.04
C VAL A 61 -33.56 1.64 -14.32
N HIS A 62 -32.78 2.15 -15.29
CA HIS A 62 -33.31 2.54 -16.58
C HIS A 62 -33.97 1.36 -17.32
N SER A 63 -33.29 0.21 -17.36
CA SER A 63 -33.81 -1.00 -18.00
C SER A 63 -35.14 -1.45 -17.38
N LEU A 64 -35.23 -1.43 -16.04
CA LEU A 64 -36.44 -1.74 -15.29
C LEU A 64 -37.59 -0.78 -15.65
N LEU A 65 -37.32 0.52 -15.68
CA LEU A 65 -38.30 1.55 -16.01
C LEU A 65 -38.77 1.47 -17.48
N THR A 66 -37.91 1.02 -18.38
CA THR A 66 -38.26 0.78 -19.79
C THR A 66 -39.04 -0.52 -20.03
N GLY A 67 -39.27 -1.32 -18.98
CA GLY A 67 -39.99 -2.59 -19.06
C GLY A 67 -39.16 -3.74 -19.63
N ALA A 68 -37.83 -3.64 -19.60
CA ALA A 68 -36.96 -4.77 -19.92
C ALA A 68 -37.10 -5.87 -18.84
N ASP A 69 -36.87 -7.12 -19.23
CA ASP A 69 -36.86 -8.27 -18.32
C ASP A 69 -35.62 -8.22 -17.43
N VAL A 70 -35.65 -7.35 -16.42
CA VAL A 70 -34.63 -7.25 -15.38
C VAL A 70 -35.29 -7.49 -14.03
N ASN A 71 -34.62 -8.31 -13.22
CA ASN A 71 -35.12 -8.66 -11.90
C ASN A 71 -35.04 -7.45 -10.97
N GLU A 72 -36.20 -6.98 -10.53
CA GLU A 72 -36.35 -5.82 -9.65
C GLU A 72 -35.53 -5.95 -8.35
N ALA A 73 -35.41 -7.17 -7.81
CA ALA A 73 -34.58 -7.45 -6.63
C ALA A 73 -33.08 -7.26 -6.91
N GLU A 74 -32.61 -7.58 -8.12
CA GLU A 74 -31.21 -7.37 -8.52
C GLU A 74 -30.90 -5.88 -8.70
N VAL A 75 -31.81 -5.12 -9.31
CA VAL A 75 -31.69 -3.66 -9.46
C VAL A 75 -31.58 -3.00 -8.09
N LEU A 76 -32.49 -3.31 -7.18
CA LEU A 76 -32.47 -2.78 -5.81
C LEU A 76 -31.19 -3.17 -5.07
N THR A 77 -30.74 -4.42 -5.22
CA THR A 77 -29.49 -4.90 -4.61
C THR A 77 -28.28 -4.13 -5.14
N ALA A 78 -28.23 -3.87 -6.44
CA ALA A 78 -27.13 -3.14 -7.04
C ALA A 78 -27.10 -1.67 -6.60
N VAL A 79 -28.25 -1.02 -6.53
CA VAL A 79 -28.39 0.34 -5.99
C VAL A 79 -27.91 0.39 -4.54
N GLN A 80 -28.34 -0.57 -3.69
CA GLN A 80 -27.91 -0.64 -2.29
C GLN A 80 -26.41 -0.87 -2.16
N LYS A 81 -25.83 -1.74 -3.00
CA LYS A 81 -24.37 -1.97 -3.02
C LYS A 81 -23.62 -0.71 -3.44
N ALA A 82 -24.10 0.02 -4.44
CA ALA A 82 -23.50 1.27 -4.91
C ALA A 82 -23.52 2.35 -3.82
N ASP A 83 -24.66 2.52 -3.14
CA ASP A 83 -24.79 3.47 -2.02
C ASP A 83 -23.84 3.12 -0.86
N LEU A 84 -23.82 1.86 -0.43
CA LEU A 84 -22.94 1.42 0.65
C LEU A 84 -21.46 1.64 0.31
N ALA A 85 -21.04 1.24 -0.89
CA ALA A 85 -19.67 1.40 -1.34
C ALA A 85 -19.27 2.88 -1.44
N PHE A 86 -20.18 3.74 -1.90
CA PHE A 86 -19.96 5.18 -1.93
C PHE A 86 -19.80 5.78 -0.53
N ARG A 87 -20.67 5.41 0.42
CA ARG A 87 -20.58 5.86 1.82
C ARG A 87 -19.26 5.44 2.46
N MET A 88 -18.81 4.22 2.20
CA MET A 88 -17.49 3.76 2.66
C MET A 88 -16.36 4.58 2.05
N LEU A 89 -16.41 4.86 0.74
CA LEU A 89 -15.41 5.68 0.07
C LEU A 89 -15.32 7.10 0.66
N LEU A 90 -16.44 7.72 1.03
CA LEU A 90 -16.46 9.02 1.70
C LEU A 90 -15.76 8.97 3.07
N GLN A 91 -15.95 7.90 3.84
CA GLN A 91 -15.25 7.71 5.10
C GLN A 91 -13.74 7.60 4.90
N VAL A 92 -13.32 6.83 3.89
CA VAL A 92 -11.90 6.71 3.54
C VAL A 92 -11.33 8.06 3.09
N ARG A 93 -12.04 8.79 2.24
CA ARG A 93 -11.65 10.16 1.82
C ARG A 93 -11.43 11.07 3.02
N ASN A 94 -12.35 11.07 3.98
CA ASN A 94 -12.23 11.90 5.18
C ASN A 94 -11.01 11.49 6.02
N LYS A 95 -10.79 10.18 6.22
CA LYS A 95 -9.63 9.67 6.96
C LYS A 95 -8.30 10.01 6.30
N LEU A 96 -8.25 10.07 4.97
CA LEU A 96 -7.03 10.45 4.25
C LEU A 96 -6.73 11.94 4.38
N ILE A 97 -7.76 12.78 4.36
CA ILE A 97 -7.60 14.22 4.62
C ILE A 97 -7.11 14.45 6.05
N GLU A 98 -7.65 13.71 7.03
CA GLU A 98 -7.19 13.74 8.43
C GLU A 98 -5.73 13.30 8.55
N ALA A 99 -5.35 12.15 7.98
CA ALA A 99 -3.98 11.64 8.02
C ALA A 99 -2.97 12.60 7.36
N TYR A 100 -3.35 13.26 6.26
CA TYR A 100 -2.53 14.29 5.64
C TYR A 100 -2.28 15.48 6.58
N ARG A 101 -3.33 15.96 7.26
CA ARG A 101 -3.22 17.05 8.25
C ARG A 101 -2.33 16.66 9.44
N GLU A 102 -2.46 15.43 9.93
CA GLU A 102 -1.67 14.93 11.06
C GLU A 102 -0.18 14.83 10.73
N VAL A 103 0.18 14.36 9.53
CA VAL A 103 1.58 14.34 9.05
C VAL A 103 2.18 15.75 8.94
N GLN A 104 1.39 16.77 8.60
CA GLN A 104 1.84 18.17 8.60
C GLN A 104 2.05 18.70 10.03
N GLN A 105 1.23 18.28 10.98
CA GLN A 105 1.28 18.75 12.36
C GLN A 105 2.48 18.19 13.15
N ILE A 106 3.01 17.03 12.75
CA ILE A 106 4.23 16.43 13.34
C ILE A 106 5.52 17.16 12.93
N GLN A 107 5.51 17.94 11.85
CA GLN A 107 6.71 18.58 11.27
C GLN A 107 7.00 20.01 11.77
N ILE A 108 6.34 20.46 12.84
CA ILE A 108 6.66 21.74 13.51
C ILE A 108 7.39 21.51 14.83
#